data_AF-U5GY80-F1
#
_entry.id   AF-U5GY80-F1
#
_cell.length_a   1.000
_cell.length_b   1.000
_cell.length_c   1.000
_cell.angle_alpha   90.00
_cell.angle_beta   90.00
_cell.angle_gamma   90.00
#
_symmetry.space_group_name_H-M   'P 1'
#
loop_
_entity.id
_entity.type
_entity.pdbx_description
1 polymer ?
#
loop_
_entity_poly.entity_id
_entity_poly.type
_entity_poly.pdbx_seq_one_letter_code
_entity_poly.pdbx_strand_id
1 'polypeptide(L)'
;MQGDRPATVMGNAWHQVFPKAARGRFWAALNPGPSNIKEHVCITVMSSTGSGGALAISTFAAERLYYNIDLNYGIAISILMASQFLGYGLGGLCRSIAVYPTYAVWPHLIPTVNLFDTLHRNKNGNVNIRRYKLFWIVFATIFVWEWFPEIIAPTLTGIIFQTAQVALSRASSGGTNGNEGLGLFSIGLDWLQIGSSSLSTPLASIISNGIGVVLCIVISLAGYYSNIWNAKNYPFLGQALFYENGSIYDQQAILDSHYNLNKTALAEQGIPSYTWTNARKHR
;
A
#
# COMPACT_ATOMS: atom_id res chain seq x y z
N MET A 1 -33.91 -16.65 29.03
CA MET A 1 -32.95 -15.57 29.34
C MET A 1 -31.54 -16.15 29.29
N GLN A 2 -31.02 -16.34 28.07
CA GLN A 2 -29.70 -16.91 27.82
C GLN A 2 -28.73 -15.74 27.70
N GLY A 3 -27.82 -15.56 28.65
CA GLY A 3 -26.92 -14.42 28.71
C GLY A 3 -26.09 -14.28 27.44
N ASP A 4 -26.36 -13.22 26.66
CA ASP A 4 -25.49 -12.73 25.60
C ASP A 4 -24.21 -12.19 26.25
N ARG A 5 -23.20 -13.04 26.36
CA ARG A 5 -21.82 -12.59 26.57
C ARG A 5 -21.32 -12.04 25.24
N PRO A 6 -20.97 -10.74 25.14
CA PRO A 6 -20.47 -10.17 23.89
C PRO A 6 -19.05 -10.69 23.61
N ALA A 7 -18.75 -10.92 22.34
CA ALA A 7 -17.61 -11.69 21.86
C ALA A 7 -16.24 -11.00 22.02
N THR A 8 -16.20 -9.71 22.34
CA THR A 8 -14.96 -8.92 22.33
C THR A 8 -14.58 -8.48 23.74
N VAL A 9 -13.40 -8.92 24.21
CA VAL A 9 -12.83 -8.55 25.52
C VAL A 9 -12.75 -7.03 25.68
N MET A 10 -12.34 -6.31 24.62
CA MET A 10 -12.18 -4.86 24.63
C MET A 10 -13.51 -4.11 24.58
N GLY A 11 -14.50 -4.59 23.81
CA GLY A 11 -15.85 -4.02 23.79
C GLY A 11 -16.59 -4.20 25.13
N ASN A 12 -16.36 -5.34 25.80
CA ASN A 12 -16.86 -5.59 27.14
C ASN A 12 -16.17 -4.72 28.20
N ALA A 13 -14.85 -4.58 28.10
CA ALA A 13 -14.11 -3.68 28.97
C ALA A 13 -14.62 -2.24 28.83
N TRP A 14 -14.86 -1.77 27.60
CA TRP A 14 -15.45 -0.45 27.35
C TRP A 14 -16.85 -0.32 27.96
N HIS A 15 -17.73 -1.30 27.73
CA HIS A 15 -19.09 -1.27 28.30
C HIS A 15 -19.11 -1.31 29.84
N GLN A 16 -18.13 -1.98 30.47
CA GLN A 16 -18.02 -2.10 31.92
C GLN A 16 -17.37 -0.88 32.58
N VAL A 17 -16.42 -0.23 31.91
CA VAL A 17 -15.67 0.91 32.44
C VAL A 17 -16.46 2.22 32.29
N PHE A 18 -17.21 2.40 31.19
CA PHE A 18 -17.91 3.65 30.92
C PHE A 18 -19.34 3.71 31.50
N PRO A 19 -19.81 4.90 31.94
CA PRO A 19 -21.17 5.10 32.41
C PRO A 19 -22.22 4.65 31.38
N LYS A 20 -23.28 4.00 31.87
CA LYS A 20 -24.37 3.47 31.03
C LYS A 20 -25.19 4.60 30.41
N ALA A 21 -25.83 4.32 29.27
CA ALA A 21 -26.73 5.22 28.55
C ALA A 21 -27.78 5.95 29.41
N ALA A 22 -28.18 5.37 30.54
CA ALA A 22 -29.14 5.97 31.48
C ALA A 22 -28.65 7.28 32.12
N ARG A 23 -27.36 7.62 32.03
CA ARG A 23 -26.77 8.80 32.68
C ARG A 23 -26.80 10.09 31.83
N GLY A 24 -27.42 10.06 30.64
CA GLY A 24 -27.68 11.25 29.81
C GLY A 24 -27.45 11.02 28.30
N ARG A 25 -27.90 11.96 27.45
CA ARG A 25 -27.84 11.84 25.97
C ARG A 25 -26.42 11.63 25.43
N PHE A 26 -25.42 12.24 26.07
CA PHE A 26 -24.00 12.05 25.72
C PHE A 26 -23.53 10.62 25.99
N TRP A 27 -23.85 10.07 27.17
CA TRP A 27 -23.50 8.69 27.54
C TRP A 27 -24.33 7.65 26.76
N ALA A 28 -25.54 8.01 26.34
CA ALA A 28 -26.34 7.19 25.44
C ALA A 28 -25.74 7.11 24.02
N ALA A 29 -25.04 8.15 23.56
CA ALA A 29 -24.30 8.12 22.30
C ALA A 29 -22.97 7.35 22.43
N LEU A 30 -22.29 7.44 23.57
CA LEU A 30 -20.97 6.82 23.80
C LEU A 30 -21.02 5.35 24.24
N ASN A 31 -22.07 4.94 24.97
CA ASN A 31 -22.27 3.58 25.45
C ASN A 31 -23.77 3.18 25.39
N PRO A 32 -24.32 3.00 24.18
CA PRO A 32 -25.74 2.69 23.97
C PRO A 32 -26.16 1.31 24.49
N GLY A 33 -25.25 0.34 24.54
CA GLY A 33 -25.57 -1.03 24.94
C GLY A 33 -24.40 -2.02 24.80
N PRO A 34 -24.65 -3.34 24.94
CA PRO A 34 -23.64 -4.37 24.79
C PRO A 34 -23.05 -4.40 23.38
N SER A 35 -21.73 -4.58 23.29
CA SER A 35 -20.96 -4.59 22.02
C SER A 35 -21.57 -5.54 20.99
N ASN A 36 -22.02 -5.00 19.86
CA ASN A 36 -22.56 -5.78 18.75
C ASN A 36 -21.51 -6.00 17.63
N ILE A 37 -21.70 -7.03 16.78
CA ILE A 37 -20.84 -7.27 15.61
C ILE A 37 -20.77 -6.04 14.69
N LYS A 38 -21.87 -5.28 14.56
CA LYS A 38 -21.93 -4.06 13.76
C LYS A 38 -21.02 -2.95 14.30
N GLU A 39 -20.97 -2.80 15.62
CA GLU A 39 -20.11 -1.81 16.27
C GLU A 39 -18.64 -2.20 16.12
N HIS A 40 -18.33 -3.48 16.29
CA HIS A 40 -16.98 -3.99 16.09
C HIS A 40 -16.49 -3.77 14.64
N VAL A 41 -17.32 -4.10 13.64
CA VAL A 41 -17.00 -3.84 12.22
C VAL A 41 -16.78 -2.35 11.99
N CYS A 42 -17.62 -1.48 12.55
CA CYS A 42 -17.48 -0.02 12.42
C CYS A 42 -16.14 0.48 12.99
N ILE A 43 -15.79 0.03 14.20
CA ILE A 43 -14.52 0.38 14.86
C ILE A 43 -13.33 -0.10 14.03
N THR A 44 -13.37 -1.34 13.52
CA THR A 44 -12.30 -1.86 12.67
C THR A 44 -12.13 -1.05 11.39
N VAL A 45 -13.23 -0.68 10.73
CA VAL A 45 -13.17 0.15 9.50
C VAL A 45 -12.62 1.55 9.79
N MET A 46 -13.03 2.18 10.91
CA MET A 46 -12.47 3.47 11.32
C MET A 46 -10.97 3.35 11.62
N SER A 47 -10.55 2.31 12.35
CA SER A 47 -9.15 2.07 12.68
C SER A 47 -8.29 1.79 11.45
N SER A 48 -8.77 0.95 10.52
CA SER A 48 -8.03 0.61 9.30
C SER A 48 -7.91 1.82 8.36
N THR A 49 -8.91 2.69 8.37
CA THR A 49 -8.87 3.94 7.59
C THR A 49 -7.87 4.92 8.18
N GLY A 50 -7.74 4.98 9.51
CA GLY A 50 -6.76 5.82 10.19
C GLY A 50 -5.31 5.33 10.08
N SER A 51 -5.09 4.03 9.85
CA SER A 51 -3.73 3.49 9.65
C SER A 51 -3.16 3.74 8.25
N GLY A 52 -4.02 3.99 7.26
CA GLY A 52 -3.59 4.27 5.88
C GLY A 52 -3.16 5.72 5.69
N GLY A 53 -1.99 5.94 5.09
CA GLY A 53 -1.58 7.28 4.66
C GLY A 53 -2.46 7.81 3.52
N ALA A 54 -2.77 9.11 3.52
CA ALA A 54 -3.51 9.73 2.43
C ALA A 54 -2.64 9.86 1.18
N LEU A 55 -3.18 9.48 0.01
CA LEU A 55 -2.44 9.51 -1.26
C LEU A 55 -1.94 10.91 -1.63
N ALA A 56 -2.65 11.97 -1.24
CA ALA A 56 -2.24 13.35 -1.49
C ALA A 56 -0.87 13.70 -0.87
N ILE A 57 -0.42 12.98 0.16
CA ILE A 57 0.89 13.19 0.81
C ILE A 57 2.03 12.95 -0.18
N SER A 58 1.92 11.95 -1.06
CA SER A 58 2.98 11.66 -2.03
C SER A 58 3.11 12.79 -3.07
N THR A 59 2.01 13.46 -3.41
CA THR A 59 2.01 14.63 -4.29
C THR A 59 2.74 15.80 -3.63
N PHE A 60 2.41 16.12 -2.37
CA PHE A 60 3.12 17.18 -1.64
C PHE A 60 4.59 16.86 -1.40
N ALA A 61 4.92 15.60 -1.15
CA ALA A 61 6.30 15.15 -1.04
C ALA A 61 7.06 15.35 -2.35
N ALA A 62 6.44 15.04 -3.50
CA ALA A 62 7.04 15.28 -4.81
C ALA A 62 7.23 16.78 -5.10
N GLU A 63 6.25 17.63 -4.78
CA GLU A 63 6.35 19.08 -4.94
C GLU A 63 7.49 19.67 -4.11
N ARG A 64 7.62 19.22 -2.86
CA ARG A 64 8.71 19.64 -1.99
C ARG A 64 10.07 19.12 -2.46
N LEU A 65 10.15 17.85 -2.86
CA LEU A 65 11.41 17.19 -3.23
C LEU A 65 11.97 17.70 -4.55
N TYR A 66 11.13 17.88 -5.58
CA TYR A 66 11.57 18.25 -6.93
C TYR A 66 11.49 19.76 -7.21
N TYR A 67 10.55 20.47 -6.59
CA TYR A 67 10.32 21.89 -6.88
C TYR A 67 10.64 22.82 -5.70
N ASN A 68 11.06 22.29 -4.54
CA ASN A 68 11.31 23.06 -3.32
C ASN A 68 10.13 23.99 -2.94
N ILE A 69 8.90 23.54 -3.22
CA ILE A 69 7.68 24.28 -2.88
C ILE A 69 7.24 23.86 -1.48
N ASP A 70 7.33 24.78 -0.53
CA ASP A 70 6.74 24.60 0.81
C ASP A 70 5.30 25.12 0.82
N LEU A 71 4.33 24.21 0.78
CA LEU A 71 2.92 24.58 0.93
C LEU A 71 2.60 24.99 2.36
N ASN A 72 1.69 25.95 2.49
CA ASN A 72 1.10 26.30 3.78
C ASN A 72 0.32 25.08 4.33
N TYR A 73 0.64 24.68 5.56
CA TYR A 73 0.02 23.55 6.25
C TYR A 73 -1.52 23.60 6.26
N GLY A 74 -2.12 24.79 6.38
CA GLY A 74 -3.58 24.92 6.36
C GLY A 74 -4.20 24.49 5.03
N ILE A 75 -3.55 24.85 3.92
CA ILE A 75 -3.99 24.49 2.55
C ILE A 75 -3.76 22.99 2.32
N ALA A 76 -2.62 22.46 2.77
CA ALA A 76 -2.32 21.04 2.66
C ALA A 76 -3.37 20.19 3.39
N ILE A 77 -3.74 20.55 4.62
CA ILE A 77 -4.78 19.86 5.40
C ILE A 77 -6.15 19.96 4.70
N SER A 78 -6.52 21.14 4.18
CA SER A 78 -7.81 21.29 3.51
C SER A 78 -7.90 20.49 2.22
N ILE A 79 -6.83 20.45 1.42
CA ILE A 79 -6.76 19.64 0.19
C ILE A 79 -6.84 18.15 0.53
N LEU A 80 -6.09 17.72 1.56
CA LEU A 80 -6.07 16.33 1.99
C LEU A 80 -7.44 15.88 2.53
N MET A 81 -8.13 16.75 3.26
CA MET A 81 -9.49 16.48 3.71
C MET A 81 -10.49 16.44 2.54
N ALA A 82 -10.36 17.36 1.58
CA ALA A 82 -11.21 17.40 0.38
C ALA A 82 -11.02 16.14 -0.49
N SER A 83 -9.78 15.67 -0.68
CA SER A 83 -9.50 14.46 -1.49
C SER A 83 -10.12 13.22 -0.85
N GLN A 84 -10.02 13.08 0.48
CA GLN A 84 -10.61 11.94 1.19
C GLN A 84 -12.14 11.99 1.14
N PHE A 85 -12.76 13.16 1.35
CA PHE A 85 -14.22 13.28 1.25
C PHE A 85 -14.74 13.01 -0.16
N LEU A 86 -14.02 13.45 -1.19
CA LEU A 86 -14.35 13.14 -2.57
C LEU A 86 -14.27 11.63 -2.82
N GLY A 87 -13.20 10.97 -2.37
CA GLY A 87 -13.02 9.52 -2.52
C GLY A 87 -14.12 8.71 -1.83
N TYR A 88 -14.41 9.01 -0.56
CA TYR A 88 -15.50 8.32 0.16
C TYR A 88 -16.89 8.67 -0.39
N GLY A 89 -17.10 9.90 -0.84
CA GLY A 89 -18.33 10.33 -1.49
C GLY A 89 -18.60 9.54 -2.78
N LEU A 90 -17.59 9.41 -3.64
CA LEU A 90 -17.68 8.61 -4.87
C LEU A 90 -17.89 7.13 -4.55
N GLY A 91 -17.18 6.57 -3.56
CA GLY A 91 -17.39 5.20 -3.10
C GLY A 91 -18.83 4.95 -2.61
N GLY A 92 -19.43 5.94 -1.94
CA GLY A 92 -20.83 5.91 -1.54
C GLY A 92 -21.80 5.86 -2.72
N LEU A 93 -21.54 6.64 -3.78
CA LEU A 93 -22.33 6.61 -5.02
C LEU A 93 -22.20 5.27 -5.75
N CYS A 94 -21.00 4.70 -5.80
CA CYS A 94 -20.73 3.41 -6.44
C CYS A 94 -21.21 2.20 -5.63
N ARG A 95 -21.70 2.39 -4.40
CA ARG A 95 -22.19 1.30 -3.52
C ARG A 95 -23.23 0.42 -4.21
N SER A 96 -24.10 1.01 -5.03
CA SER A 96 -25.15 0.26 -5.71
C SER A 96 -24.62 -0.79 -6.69
N ILE A 97 -23.47 -0.51 -7.30
CA ILE A 97 -22.82 -1.37 -8.28
C ILE A 97 -21.79 -2.30 -7.62
N ALA A 98 -21.10 -1.82 -6.58
CA ALA A 98 -19.98 -2.55 -5.98
C ALA A 98 -20.37 -3.45 -4.79
N VAL A 99 -21.53 -3.24 -4.15
CA VAL A 99 -21.89 -3.91 -2.90
C VAL A 99 -23.19 -4.73 -3.00
N TYR A 100 -24.24 -4.21 -3.64
CA TYR A 100 -25.52 -4.93 -3.70
C TYR A 100 -25.54 -6.17 -4.61
N PRO A 101 -24.80 -6.24 -5.73
CA PRO A 101 -24.84 -7.41 -6.59
C PRO A 101 -24.22 -8.65 -5.94
N THR A 102 -24.91 -9.80 -6.02
CA THR A 102 -24.48 -11.06 -5.39
C THR A 102 -23.15 -11.61 -5.94
N TYR A 103 -22.75 -11.20 -7.14
CA TYR A 103 -21.48 -11.61 -7.76
C TYR A 103 -20.29 -10.73 -7.34
N ALA A 104 -20.52 -9.60 -6.65
CA ALA A 104 -19.46 -8.71 -6.20
C ALA A 104 -18.81 -9.25 -4.92
N VAL A 105 -17.93 -10.24 -5.09
CA VAL A 105 -17.13 -10.81 -4.00
C VAL A 105 -15.77 -10.11 -3.96
N TRP A 106 -15.39 -9.64 -2.78
CA TRP A 106 -14.10 -8.98 -2.53
C TRP A 106 -13.20 -9.93 -1.73
N PRO A 107 -12.28 -10.67 -2.38
CA PRO A 107 -11.52 -11.74 -1.73
C PRO A 107 -10.69 -11.24 -0.54
N HIS A 108 -10.15 -10.03 -0.64
CA HIS A 108 -9.38 -9.39 0.43
C HIS A 108 -10.17 -9.17 1.73
N LEU A 109 -11.50 -9.07 1.66
CA LEU A 109 -12.34 -8.90 2.85
C LEU A 109 -12.71 -10.24 3.52
N ILE A 110 -12.55 -11.38 2.83
CA ILE A 110 -12.96 -12.70 3.32
C ILE A 110 -12.28 -13.07 4.65
N PRO A 111 -10.96 -12.89 4.83
CA PRO A 111 -10.32 -13.21 6.11
C PRO A 111 -10.89 -12.39 7.27
N THR A 112 -11.13 -11.10 7.06
CA THR A 112 -11.68 -10.19 8.06
C THR A 112 -13.15 -10.55 8.40
N VAL A 113 -13.96 -10.88 7.40
CA VAL A 113 -15.35 -11.33 7.60
C VAL A 113 -15.39 -12.66 8.37
N ASN A 114 -14.53 -13.61 8.03
CA ASN A 114 -14.40 -14.87 8.75
C ASN A 114 -13.96 -14.65 10.20
N LEU A 115 -13.05 -13.69 10.46
CA LEU A 115 -12.68 -13.33 11.81
C LEU A 115 -13.88 -12.81 12.61
N PHE A 116 -14.68 -11.91 12.03
CA PHE A 116 -15.89 -11.42 12.70
C PHE A 116 -16.91 -12.52 12.98
N ASP A 117 -17.13 -13.41 12.02
CA ASP A 117 -18.07 -14.54 12.15
C ASP A 117 -17.60 -15.54 13.22
N THR A 118 -16.31 -15.87 13.25
CA THR A 118 -15.75 -16.75 14.28
C THR A 118 -15.82 -16.16 15.68
N LEU A 119 -15.58 -14.85 15.83
CA LEU A 119 -15.70 -14.17 17.10
C LEU A 119 -17.16 -14.11 17.59
N HIS A 120 -18.12 -13.74 16.72
CA HIS A 120 -19.47 -13.38 17.16
C HIS A 120 -20.52 -14.49 17.02
N ARG A 121 -20.38 -15.42 16.06
CA ARG A 121 -21.46 -16.34 15.66
C ARG A 121 -21.32 -17.75 16.21
N ASN A 122 -20.10 -18.23 16.43
CA ASN A 122 -19.87 -19.56 17.00
C ASN A 122 -19.84 -19.46 18.54
N LYS A 123 -20.91 -19.84 19.25
CA LYS A 123 -20.94 -19.88 20.73
C LYS A 123 -20.44 -21.22 21.31
N ASN A 124 -19.96 -22.15 20.47
CA ASN A 124 -19.44 -23.45 20.91
C ASN A 124 -18.02 -23.29 21.49
N GLY A 125 -17.94 -23.19 22.82
CA GLY A 125 -16.74 -22.76 23.56
C GLY A 125 -15.44 -23.50 23.23
N ASN A 126 -15.49 -24.79 22.89
CA ASN A 126 -14.27 -25.59 22.69
C ASN A 126 -13.53 -25.30 21.38
N VAL A 127 -14.24 -24.98 20.30
CA VAL A 127 -13.61 -24.70 18.99
C VAL A 127 -13.02 -23.29 18.96
N ASN A 128 -13.68 -22.32 19.60
CA ASN A 128 -13.20 -20.95 19.68
C ASN A 128 -11.93 -20.82 20.52
N ILE A 129 -11.82 -21.56 21.64
CA ILE A 129 -10.61 -21.51 22.48
C ILE A 129 -9.39 -22.00 21.70
N ARG A 130 -9.51 -23.07 20.88
CA ARG A 130 -8.39 -23.56 20.05
C ARG A 130 -7.98 -22.54 18.99
N ARG A 131 -8.94 -21.93 18.31
CA ARG A 131 -8.68 -20.87 17.29
C ARG A 131 -8.05 -19.63 17.92
N TYR A 132 -8.50 -19.22 19.10
CA TYR A 132 -7.95 -18.09 19.84
C TYR A 132 -6.52 -18.35 20.32
N LYS A 133 -6.24 -19.56 20.81
CA LYS A 133 -4.87 -19.98 21.16
C LYS A 133 -3.95 -19.97 19.95
N LEU A 134 -4.41 -20.51 18.82
CA LEU A 134 -3.64 -20.48 17.57
C LEU A 134 -3.36 -19.04 17.12
N PHE A 135 -4.34 -18.15 17.18
CA PHE A 135 -4.16 -16.72 16.87
C PHE A 135 -3.04 -16.10 17.72
N TRP A 136 -3.07 -16.27 19.05
CA TRP A 136 -2.04 -15.70 19.91
C TRP A 136 -0.66 -16.32 19.73
N ILE A 137 -0.58 -17.63 19.45
CA ILE A 137 0.68 -18.30 19.12
C ILE A 137 1.26 -17.69 17.85
N VAL A 138 0.46 -17.62 16.77
CA VAL A 138 0.91 -17.06 15.48
C VAL A 138 1.26 -15.58 15.63
N PHE A 139 0.45 -14.81 16.35
CA PHE A 139 0.72 -13.40 16.62
C PHE A 139 2.05 -13.21 17.35
N ALA A 140 2.31 -13.97 18.42
CA ALA A 140 3.57 -13.89 19.15
C ALA A 140 4.77 -14.33 18.30
N THR A 141 4.61 -15.40 17.49
CA THR A 141 5.66 -15.87 16.59
C THR A 141 6.01 -14.83 15.53
N ILE A 142 5.01 -14.25 14.85
CA ILE A 142 5.23 -13.18 13.85
C ILE A 142 5.81 -11.94 14.53
N PHE A 143 5.28 -11.54 15.68
CA PHE A 143 5.81 -10.40 16.44
C PHE A 143 7.29 -10.57 16.78
N VAL A 144 7.74 -11.76 17.19
CA VAL A 144 9.16 -12.02 17.45
C VAL A 144 9.95 -12.12 16.13
N TRP A 145 9.37 -12.71 15.09
CA TRP A 145 10.00 -12.85 13.79
C TRP A 145 10.32 -11.50 13.15
N GLU A 146 9.41 -10.52 13.16
CA GLU A 146 9.60 -9.20 12.52
C GLU A 146 10.82 -8.42 13.04
N TRP A 147 11.26 -8.65 14.27
CA TRP A 147 12.49 -8.03 14.80
C TRP A 147 13.75 -8.52 14.08
N PHE A 148 13.74 -9.74 13.52
CA PHE A 148 14.88 -10.29 12.80
C PHE A 148 15.16 -9.58 11.48
N PRO A 149 14.22 -9.51 10.52
CA PRO A 149 14.44 -8.80 9.27
C PRO A 149 14.54 -7.29 9.48
N GLU A 150 13.89 -6.67 10.47
CA GLU A 150 13.97 -5.21 10.63
C GLU A 150 15.25 -4.73 11.32
N ILE A 151 15.73 -5.42 12.37
CA ILE A 151 16.78 -4.88 13.26
C ILE A 151 18.04 -5.75 13.23
N ILE A 152 17.90 -7.07 13.34
CA ILE A 152 19.04 -7.97 13.56
C ILE A 152 19.79 -8.27 12.26
N ALA A 153 19.05 -8.57 11.19
CA ALA A 153 19.61 -8.91 9.90
C ALA A 153 18.72 -8.40 8.76
N PRO A 154 18.84 -7.10 8.41
CA PRO A 154 18.15 -6.48 7.28
C PRO A 154 18.34 -7.17 5.93
N THR A 155 19.39 -7.98 5.79
CA THR A 155 19.63 -8.80 4.59
C THR A 155 18.56 -9.87 4.35
N LEU A 156 17.75 -10.24 5.35
CA LEU A 156 16.63 -11.19 5.15
C LEU A 156 15.44 -10.58 4.42
N THR A 157 15.36 -9.25 4.32
CA THR A 157 14.29 -8.57 3.56
C THR A 157 14.33 -8.90 2.07
N GLY A 158 15.49 -9.30 1.55
CA GLY A 158 15.63 -9.88 0.23
C GLY A 158 17.00 -10.50 0.05
N ILE A 159 17.03 -11.81 -0.07
CA ILE A 159 18.21 -12.58 -0.43
C ILE A 159 18.16 -12.79 -1.94
N ILE A 160 19.10 -12.18 -2.65
CA ILE A 160 19.21 -12.35 -4.10
C ILE A 160 20.09 -13.56 -4.35
N PHE A 161 19.49 -14.62 -4.87
CA PHE A 161 20.27 -15.70 -5.46
C PHE A 161 20.71 -15.27 -6.86
N GLN A 162 21.92 -14.73 -6.96
CA GLN A 162 22.53 -14.52 -8.26
C GLN A 162 22.93 -15.88 -8.83
N THR A 163 22.09 -16.47 -9.68
CA THR A 163 22.43 -17.71 -10.39
C THR A 163 23.57 -17.41 -11.36
N ALA A 164 24.75 -17.99 -11.10
CA ALA A 164 25.99 -17.76 -11.84
C ALA A 164 25.92 -18.00 -13.36
N GLN A 165 24.85 -18.63 -13.87
CA GLN A 165 24.67 -18.93 -15.30
C GLN A 165 23.92 -17.83 -16.08
N VAL A 166 23.23 -16.91 -15.41
CA VAL A 166 22.57 -15.78 -16.06
C VAL A 166 23.24 -14.52 -15.55
N ALA A 167 24.46 -14.27 -16.03
CA ALA A 167 25.13 -12.98 -15.89
C ALA A 167 24.46 -11.91 -16.77
N LEU A 168 23.13 -11.77 -16.68
CA LEU A 168 22.54 -10.50 -17.09
C LEU A 168 23.02 -9.48 -16.05
N SER A 169 23.47 -8.35 -16.57
CA SER A 169 24.08 -7.21 -15.87
C SER A 169 23.36 -6.78 -14.58
N ARG A 170 24.00 -5.91 -13.77
CA ARG A 170 23.41 -5.28 -12.55
C ARG A 170 21.96 -4.79 -12.72
N ALA A 171 21.53 -4.47 -13.94
CA ALA A 171 20.14 -4.16 -14.30
C ALA A 171 19.10 -5.26 -14.01
N SER A 172 19.40 -6.54 -14.26
CA SER A 172 18.43 -7.65 -14.10
C SER A 172 18.39 -8.22 -12.68
N SER A 173 19.56 -8.28 -12.04
CA SER A 173 19.76 -8.93 -10.74
C SER A 173 19.95 -7.92 -9.61
N GLY A 174 19.74 -6.64 -9.89
CA GLY A 174 20.06 -5.59 -8.95
C GLY A 174 19.25 -5.66 -7.67
N GLY A 175 19.81 -5.02 -6.65
CA GLY A 175 19.63 -5.25 -5.22
C GLY A 175 18.19 -5.31 -4.68
N THR A 176 18.10 -5.63 -3.39
CA THR A 176 16.83 -5.76 -2.65
C THR A 176 16.07 -4.42 -2.57
N ASN A 177 16.75 -3.31 -2.88
CA ASN A 177 16.19 -1.97 -2.91
C ASN A 177 15.57 -1.65 -4.28
N GLY A 178 14.41 -0.99 -4.28
CA GLY A 178 13.61 -0.72 -5.49
C GLY A 178 14.25 0.13 -6.60
N ASN A 179 15.45 0.69 -6.38
CA ASN A 179 16.21 1.45 -7.39
C ASN A 179 17.47 0.73 -7.90
N GLU A 180 17.77 -0.47 -7.42
CA GLU A 180 19.04 -1.13 -7.74
C GLU A 180 18.93 -2.14 -8.89
N GLY A 181 17.73 -2.62 -9.25
CA GLY A 181 17.49 -3.55 -10.36
C GLY A 181 16.06 -4.10 -10.40
N LEU A 182 15.80 -5.05 -11.29
CA LEU A 182 14.49 -5.75 -11.38
C LEU A 182 14.24 -6.73 -10.22
N GLY A 183 15.23 -7.02 -9.36
CA GLY A 183 15.08 -7.94 -8.24
C GLY A 183 14.72 -9.38 -8.63
N LEU A 184 15.09 -9.81 -9.84
CA LEU A 184 14.77 -11.17 -10.31
C LEU A 184 15.42 -12.22 -9.40
N PHE A 185 14.61 -13.16 -8.92
CA PHE A 185 15.01 -14.20 -7.95
C PHE A 185 15.38 -13.68 -6.54
N SER A 186 14.92 -12.48 -6.17
CA SER A 186 14.96 -12.04 -4.78
C SER A 186 13.91 -12.78 -3.95
N ILE A 187 14.34 -13.44 -2.88
CA ILE A 187 13.44 -14.05 -1.89
C ILE A 187 13.51 -13.19 -0.63
N GLY A 188 12.43 -12.47 -0.35
CA GLY A 188 12.23 -11.80 0.93
C GLY A 188 11.60 -12.74 1.95
N LEU A 189 12.15 -12.79 3.16
CA LEU A 189 11.57 -13.48 4.31
C LEU A 189 10.86 -12.53 5.29
N ASP A 190 10.74 -11.27 4.88
CA ASP A 190 10.03 -10.20 5.58
C ASP A 190 8.54 -10.23 5.22
N TRP A 191 7.68 -10.39 6.22
CA TRP A 191 6.24 -10.45 6.03
C TRP A 191 5.67 -9.10 5.58
N LEU A 192 6.29 -7.98 5.95
CA LEU A 192 5.88 -6.65 5.50
C LEU A 192 6.03 -6.49 3.99
N GLN A 193 7.04 -7.12 3.38
CA GLN A 193 7.26 -7.12 1.93
C GLN A 193 6.37 -8.11 1.20
N ILE A 194 6.13 -9.30 1.79
CA ILE A 194 5.27 -10.34 1.18
C ILE A 194 3.79 -9.90 1.19
N GLY A 195 3.35 -9.29 2.30
CA GLY A 195 2.00 -8.80 2.50
C GLY A 195 0.94 -9.89 2.71
N SER A 196 -0.18 -9.50 3.33
CA SER A 196 -1.31 -10.39 3.64
C SER A 196 -2.30 -10.57 2.49
N SER A 197 -2.28 -9.67 1.51
CA SER A 197 -3.19 -9.67 0.35
C SER A 197 -3.02 -10.91 -0.52
N SER A 198 -1.79 -11.39 -0.65
CA SER A 198 -1.40 -12.59 -1.41
C SER A 198 -2.11 -13.86 -0.92
N LEU A 199 -2.42 -13.97 0.37
CA LEU A 199 -3.07 -15.14 0.96
C LEU A 199 -4.57 -15.23 0.67
N SER A 200 -5.19 -14.07 0.41
CA SER A 200 -6.64 -13.93 0.19
C SER A 200 -7.03 -13.88 -1.28
N THR A 201 -6.05 -13.77 -2.19
CA THR A 201 -6.28 -13.55 -3.62
C THR A 201 -6.48 -14.89 -4.34
N PRO A 202 -7.47 -15.01 -5.25
CA PRO A 202 -7.67 -16.23 -6.02
C PRO A 202 -6.44 -16.60 -6.86
N LEU A 203 -6.18 -17.90 -6.99
CA LEU A 203 -5.01 -18.43 -7.72
C LEU A 203 -4.98 -17.96 -9.18
N ALA A 204 -6.14 -17.88 -9.85
CA ALA A 204 -6.23 -17.38 -11.22
C ALA A 204 -5.74 -15.92 -11.35
N SER A 205 -6.06 -15.07 -10.37
CA SER A 205 -5.61 -13.67 -10.34
C SER A 205 -4.11 -13.57 -10.06
N ILE A 206 -3.58 -14.43 -9.18
CA ILE A 206 -2.14 -14.50 -8.89
C ILE A 206 -1.37 -14.91 -10.16
N ILE A 207 -1.83 -15.94 -10.87
CA ILE A 207 -1.20 -16.37 -12.14
C ILE A 207 -1.26 -15.25 -13.18
N SER A 208 -2.42 -14.63 -13.38
CA SER A 208 -2.58 -13.56 -14.35
C SER A 208 -1.68 -12.36 -14.04
N ASN A 209 -1.58 -11.97 -12.76
CA ASN A 209 -0.66 -10.92 -12.33
C ASN A 209 0.80 -11.32 -12.55
N GLY A 210 1.17 -12.56 -12.21
CA GLY A 210 2.51 -13.10 -12.45
C GLY A 210 2.91 -13.11 -13.93
N ILE A 211 1.99 -13.49 -14.83
CA ILE A 211 2.21 -13.40 -16.29
C ILE A 211 2.44 -11.95 -16.70
N GLY A 212 1.64 -11.01 -16.17
CA GLY A 212 1.81 -9.58 -16.42
C GLY A 212 3.19 -9.07 -15.99
N VAL A 213 3.65 -9.44 -14.80
CA VAL A 213 4.98 -9.08 -14.28
C VAL A 213 6.09 -9.65 -15.17
N VAL A 214 6.01 -10.94 -15.55
CA VAL A 214 6.98 -11.56 -16.46
C VAL A 214 7.01 -10.85 -17.81
N LEU A 215 5.85 -10.50 -18.37
CA LEU A 215 5.75 -9.76 -19.62
C LEU A 215 6.39 -8.37 -19.50
N CYS A 216 6.13 -7.64 -18.41
CA CYS A 216 6.76 -6.34 -18.14
C CYS A 216 8.28 -6.45 -18.03
N ILE A 217 8.80 -7.50 -17.38
CA ILE A 217 10.24 -7.78 -17.28
C ILE A 217 10.83 -8.00 -18.68
N VAL A 218 10.21 -8.85 -19.50
CA VAL A 218 10.68 -9.16 -20.86
C VAL A 218 10.70 -7.91 -21.73
N ILE A 219 9.64 -7.09 -21.70
CA ILE A 219 9.58 -5.82 -22.46
C ILE A 219 10.64 -4.83 -21.96
N SER A 220 10.83 -4.74 -20.64
CA SER A 220 11.82 -3.83 -20.03
C SER A 220 13.24 -4.20 -20.45
N LEU A 221 13.59 -5.48 -20.41
CA LEU A 221 14.90 -5.97 -20.84
C LEU A 221 15.08 -5.84 -22.35
N ALA A 222 14.09 -6.24 -23.16
CA ALA A 222 14.16 -6.18 -24.60
C ALA A 222 14.39 -4.73 -25.09
N GLY A 223 13.62 -3.76 -24.61
CA GLY A 223 13.77 -2.38 -25.05
C GLY A 223 15.09 -1.72 -24.62
N TYR A 224 15.57 -2.03 -23.42
CA TYR A 224 16.87 -1.53 -22.96
C TYR A 224 18.03 -2.11 -23.79
N TYR A 225 18.06 -3.44 -24.02
CA TYR A 225 19.14 -4.06 -24.79
C TYR A 225 19.09 -3.76 -26.29
N SER A 226 17.89 -3.61 -26.86
CA SER A 226 17.68 -3.13 -28.23
C SER A 226 17.96 -1.63 -28.41
N ASN A 227 18.40 -0.93 -27.36
CA ASN A 227 18.73 0.50 -27.36
C ASN A 227 17.61 1.37 -27.96
N ILE A 228 16.35 1.00 -27.69
CA ILE A 228 15.21 1.77 -28.17
C ILE A 228 15.26 3.14 -27.50
N TRP A 229 15.28 4.20 -28.31
CA TRP A 229 15.34 5.60 -27.86
C TRP A 229 16.60 5.96 -27.03
N ASN A 230 17.76 5.40 -27.40
CA ASN A 230 19.02 5.65 -26.70
C ASN A 230 18.96 5.30 -25.20
N ALA A 231 18.15 4.32 -24.83
CA ALA A 231 17.95 3.88 -23.44
C ALA A 231 19.26 3.51 -22.72
N LYS A 232 20.31 3.10 -23.45
CA LYS A 232 21.62 2.75 -22.87
C LYS A 232 22.41 3.94 -22.33
N ASN A 233 22.02 5.18 -22.68
CA ASN A 233 22.65 6.39 -22.15
C ASN A 233 22.20 6.69 -20.71
N TYR A 234 21.17 6.01 -20.22
CA TYR A 234 20.54 6.24 -18.91
C TYR A 234 20.70 5.00 -18.02
N PRO A 235 20.65 5.16 -16.68
CA PRO A 235 20.55 4.02 -15.78
C PRO A 235 19.29 3.20 -16.09
N PHE A 236 19.39 1.88 -15.91
CA PHE A 236 18.30 0.95 -16.23
C PHE A 236 17.01 1.26 -15.45
N LEU A 237 17.15 1.62 -14.18
CA LEU A 237 16.08 2.13 -13.31
C LEU A 237 16.53 3.47 -12.72
N GLY A 238 15.60 4.41 -12.69
CA GLY A 238 15.86 5.74 -12.14
C GLY A 238 14.60 6.56 -12.13
N GLN A 239 14.33 7.22 -11.00
CA GLN A 239 13.16 8.10 -10.84
C GLN A 239 13.45 9.54 -11.27
N ALA A 240 14.72 9.87 -11.51
CA ALA A 240 15.15 11.18 -11.97
C ALA A 240 14.91 11.37 -13.48
N LEU A 241 14.84 12.62 -13.90
CA LEU A 241 14.85 13.01 -15.30
C LEU A 241 16.31 13.22 -15.76
N PHE A 242 16.60 12.96 -17.03
CA PHE A 242 17.94 13.04 -17.58
C PHE A 242 17.99 13.91 -18.84
N TYR A 243 19.10 14.62 -19.05
CA TYR A 243 19.47 15.21 -20.34
C TYR A 243 19.92 14.13 -21.32
N GLU A 244 19.94 14.40 -22.63
CA GLU A 244 20.43 13.44 -23.65
C GLU A 244 21.85 12.91 -23.39
N ASN A 245 22.65 13.68 -22.65
CA ASN A 245 24.02 13.35 -22.24
C ASN A 245 24.10 12.41 -21.02
N GLY A 246 22.96 12.02 -20.42
CA GLY A 246 22.89 11.13 -19.25
C GLY A 246 23.09 11.80 -17.89
N SER A 247 23.28 13.13 -17.85
CA SER A 247 23.28 13.91 -16.59
C SER A 247 21.86 14.13 -16.06
N ILE A 248 21.73 14.29 -14.75
CA ILE A 248 20.44 14.58 -14.10
C ILE A 248 19.91 15.93 -14.61
N TYR A 249 18.64 15.97 -14.99
CA TYR A 249 17.97 17.14 -15.54
C TYR A 249 17.57 18.12 -14.43
N ASP A 250 17.95 19.39 -14.58
CA ASP A 250 17.49 20.43 -13.67
C ASP A 250 16.08 20.89 -14.06
N GLN A 251 15.08 20.42 -13.32
CA GLN A 251 13.68 20.78 -13.56
C GLN A 251 13.37 22.24 -13.23
N GLN A 252 14.15 22.90 -12.38
CA GLN A 252 13.93 24.30 -12.05
C GLN A 252 14.34 25.23 -13.21
N ALA A 253 15.30 24.80 -14.05
CA ALA A 253 15.81 25.58 -15.17
C ALA A 253 14.77 25.84 -16.28
N ILE A 254 13.70 25.04 -16.36
CA ILE A 254 12.64 25.17 -17.37
C ILE A 254 11.36 25.84 -16.85
N LEU A 255 11.32 26.14 -15.55
CA LEU A 255 10.14 26.72 -14.91
C LEU A 255 10.35 28.22 -14.71
N ASP A 256 9.32 28.99 -15.06
CA ASP A 256 9.25 30.42 -14.74
C ASP A 256 9.00 30.61 -13.23
N SER A 257 9.17 31.83 -12.74
CA SER A 257 8.87 32.31 -11.38
C SER A 257 7.46 31.97 -10.87
N HIS A 258 6.53 31.67 -11.77
CA HIS A 258 5.17 31.21 -11.48
C HIS A 258 4.97 29.68 -11.60
N TYR A 259 6.05 28.90 -11.67
CA TYR A 259 6.05 27.45 -11.93
C TYR A 259 5.34 27.03 -13.24
N ASN A 260 5.23 27.97 -14.18
CA ASN A 260 4.76 27.68 -15.54
C ASN A 260 5.93 27.23 -16.41
N LEU A 261 5.65 26.35 -17.38
CA LEU A 261 6.66 25.87 -18.31
C LEU A 261 7.11 27.02 -19.24
N ASN A 262 8.38 27.41 -19.11
CA ASN A 262 9.00 28.39 -20.00
C ASN A 262 9.47 27.70 -21.28
N LYS A 263 8.74 27.95 -22.39
CA LYS A 263 9.02 27.31 -23.68
C LYS A 263 10.36 27.72 -24.30
N THR A 264 10.88 28.92 -24.02
CA THR A 264 12.19 29.35 -24.53
C THR A 264 13.31 28.68 -23.76
N ALA A 265 13.22 28.64 -22.43
CA ALA A 265 14.17 27.91 -21.59
C ALA A 265 14.16 26.39 -21.89
N LEU A 266 12.99 25.82 -22.19
CA LEU A 266 12.88 24.42 -22.63
C LEU A 266 13.57 24.18 -23.98
N ALA A 267 13.48 25.13 -24.93
CA ALA A 267 14.15 25.01 -26.21
C ALA A 267 15.67 25.08 -26.08
N GLU A 268 16.20 25.81 -25.10
CA GLU A 268 17.63 25.92 -24.80
C GLU A 268 18.16 24.72 -24.00
N GLN A 269 17.42 24.25 -23.00
CA GLN A 269 17.80 23.13 -22.13
C GLN A 269 17.54 21.75 -22.77
N GLY A 270 16.68 21.69 -23.79
CA GLY A 270 16.26 20.45 -24.42
C GLY A 270 15.20 19.68 -23.62
N ILE A 271 14.60 18.68 -24.25
CA ILE A 271 13.49 17.92 -23.67
C ILE A 271 14.05 16.88 -22.68
N PRO A 272 13.52 16.80 -21.44
CA PRO A 272 13.97 15.81 -20.48
C PRO A 272 13.54 14.40 -20.89
N SER A 273 14.42 13.43 -20.66
CA SER A 273 14.20 12.01 -20.93
C SER A 273 14.03 11.21 -19.63
N TYR A 274 13.14 10.22 -19.67
CA TYR A 274 12.97 9.24 -18.59
C TYR A 274 13.77 7.98 -18.88
N THR A 275 14.09 7.21 -17.83
CA THR A 275 14.59 5.84 -18.02
C THR A 275 13.56 4.99 -18.75
N TRP A 276 14.03 3.98 -19.48
CA TRP A 276 13.16 3.07 -20.26
C TRP A 276 12.02 2.46 -19.41
N THR A 277 12.31 2.19 -18.15
CA THR A 277 11.41 1.58 -17.17
C THR A 277 10.27 2.49 -16.68
N ASN A 278 10.41 3.82 -16.76
CA ASN A 278 9.41 4.79 -16.29
C ASN A 278 8.65 5.49 -17.43
N ALA A 279 8.92 5.11 -18.69
CA ALA A 279 8.31 5.57 -19.93
C ALA A 279 8.37 7.09 -20.21
N ARG A 280 8.95 7.48 -21.36
CA ARG A 280 8.22 8.02 -22.53
C ARG A 280 9.18 8.57 -23.61
N LYS A 281 8.75 8.45 -24.88
CA LYS A 281 9.11 9.38 -25.98
C LYS A 281 8.01 10.44 -26.11
N HIS A 282 8.31 11.70 -25.80
CA HIS A 282 7.43 12.82 -26.17
C HIS A 282 7.87 13.27 -27.57
N ARG A 283 6.97 13.12 -28.56
CA ARG A 283 6.93 14.00 -29.73
C ARG A 283 6.07 15.19 -29.38
#